data_AF-A0A423XMH3-F1
#
_entry.id   AF-A0A423XMH3-F1
#
_cell.length_a   1.000
_cell.length_b   1.000
_cell.length_c   1.000
_cell.angle_alpha   90.00
_cell.angle_beta   90.00
_cell.angle_gamma   90.00
#
_symmetry.space_group_name_H-M   'P 1'
#
loop_
_entity.id
_entity.type
_entity.pdbx_description
1 polymer ?
#
loop_
_entity_poly.entity_id
_entity_poly.type
_entity_poly.pdbx_seq_one_letter_code
_entity_poly.pdbx_strand_id
1 'polypeptide(L)'
;MAPRKGDQRPAVTNLNELKSDIIVGKPVKIRKDALEDLIAFFRNPAFQHLHESLKNKEYHGLFEALFKAALDDKEAFLHGKNNQKSSNAAHERLTSCAKALREIVTKGVSKLRSNTMRAVIDHIMDTLPNRDDEFFEPIAQDYMQTLVVLFGSPIYVESLAFHVFDDPNENGWVVCMDFFIRRIRHLLDGADTSSGPGLVGRDSPAPGTARHSSVGPSSVRSRLLDQHGSGQIQRNDLLAPLECLLSLVSASNAPSNLRQHEVSDVVLRILRLPLKLDKLHRIAFAILNRVLCQTAGNDVLLGLAQTRELVPLLSYWWQPRTLDNDELLFAVRDEILKTIHATNLYLDSLLQDDSSAFLLGQVEDLLDVLWGEYSQRNHRSRLRLDDLTFSSMSPSSDHFRTNIFAIRPFSRDAERRWALMEVMSRLEYIFLRHAGSNPQRPPTDDEQPRKRQKTAGGSNRIHHMLLSSDVTIKLTALQLVPFFLPLSSPDEEEILAIVEDLLRK
;
A
#
# COMPACT_ATOMS: atom_id res chain seq x y z
N MET A 1 -22.91 43.83 -45.10
CA MET A 1 -23.26 42.78 -44.12
C MET A 1 -22.19 41.70 -44.25
N ALA A 2 -21.13 41.78 -43.44
CA ALA A 2 -19.94 40.93 -43.54
C ALA A 2 -20.04 39.78 -42.52
N PRO A 3 -19.66 38.54 -42.86
CA PRO A 3 -19.77 37.42 -41.94
C PRO A 3 -18.66 37.46 -40.87
N ARG A 4 -19.05 37.03 -39.67
CA ARG A 4 -18.28 37.03 -38.44
C ARG A 4 -17.08 36.07 -38.51
N LYS A 5 -15.92 36.56 -38.05
CA LYS A 5 -14.74 35.75 -37.71
C LYS A 5 -15.09 34.77 -36.59
N GLY A 6 -15.31 33.52 -36.96
CA GLY A 6 -15.52 32.40 -36.04
C GLY A 6 -15.20 31.12 -36.79
N ASP A 7 -13.90 30.86 -36.97
CA ASP A 7 -13.30 29.55 -37.23
C ASP A 7 -11.82 29.77 -37.59
N GLN A 8 -10.97 29.86 -36.58
CA GLN A 8 -9.55 29.56 -36.76
C GLN A 8 -9.25 28.31 -35.95
N ARG A 9 -9.22 27.20 -36.69
CA ARG A 9 -8.72 25.87 -36.32
C ARG A 9 -7.33 26.02 -35.65
N PRO A 10 -6.96 25.16 -34.68
CA PRO A 10 -5.63 25.24 -34.09
C PRO A 10 -4.58 24.99 -35.18
N ALA A 11 -3.74 26.00 -35.41
CA ALA A 11 -2.61 25.91 -36.30
C ALA A 11 -1.68 24.78 -35.82
N VAL A 12 -1.17 23.99 -36.75
CA VAL A 12 -0.18 22.95 -36.51
C VAL A 12 1.02 23.59 -35.81
N THR A 13 1.14 23.36 -34.51
CA THR A 13 2.16 23.97 -33.64
C THR A 13 3.53 23.42 -34.02
N ASN A 14 4.39 24.27 -34.58
CA ASN A 14 5.78 23.90 -34.84
C ASN A 14 6.50 23.72 -33.50
N LEU A 15 6.87 22.48 -33.17
CA LEU A 15 7.46 22.12 -31.88
C LEU A 15 8.79 22.85 -31.63
N ASN A 16 9.51 23.23 -32.69
CA ASN A 16 10.74 24.00 -32.59
C ASN A 16 10.49 25.47 -32.21
N GLU A 17 9.39 26.05 -32.68
CA GLU A 17 8.97 27.41 -32.32
C GLU A 17 8.52 27.45 -30.85
N LEU A 18 7.73 26.46 -30.41
CA LEU A 18 7.37 26.32 -28.99
C LEU A 18 8.61 26.15 -28.11
N LYS A 19 9.59 25.33 -28.54
CA LYS A 19 10.85 25.17 -27.82
C LYS A 19 11.59 26.50 -27.71
N SER A 20 11.71 27.28 -28.79
CA SER A 20 12.37 28.58 -28.74
C SER A 20 11.61 29.57 -27.85
N ASP A 21 10.28 29.58 -27.89
CA ASP A 21 9.45 30.48 -27.11
C ASP A 21 9.51 30.20 -25.61
N ILE A 22 9.65 28.92 -25.23
CA ILE A 22 9.89 28.49 -23.85
C ILE A 22 11.28 28.93 -23.36
N ILE A 23 12.32 28.80 -24.20
CA ILE A 23 13.71 29.13 -23.83
C ILE A 23 13.98 30.63 -23.82
N VAL A 24 13.48 31.37 -24.82
CA VAL A 24 13.78 32.80 -25.02
C VAL A 24 12.92 33.66 -24.09
N GLY A 25 11.67 33.25 -23.84
CA GLY A 25 10.85 33.69 -22.72
C GLY A 25 10.68 35.18 -22.50
N LYS A 26 10.85 36.00 -23.57
CA LYS A 26 10.65 37.45 -23.56
C LYS A 26 9.78 37.85 -24.76
N PRO A 27 8.60 38.45 -24.52
CA PRO A 27 7.96 38.73 -23.22
C PRO A 27 7.46 37.50 -22.46
N VAL A 28 7.36 37.65 -21.13
CA VAL A 28 6.92 36.62 -20.16
C VAL A 28 5.59 35.95 -20.53
N LYS A 29 4.72 36.68 -21.23
CA LYS A 29 3.43 36.17 -21.72
C LYS A 29 3.60 35.07 -22.78
N ILE A 30 4.55 35.22 -23.71
CA ILE A 30 4.80 34.24 -24.77
C ILE A 30 5.20 32.89 -24.18
N ARG A 31 6.01 32.88 -23.12
CA ARG A 31 6.39 31.65 -22.42
C ARG A 31 5.19 30.96 -21.76
N LYS A 32 4.28 31.73 -21.14
CA LYS A 32 3.06 31.15 -20.55
C LYS A 32 2.17 30.55 -21.63
N ASP A 33 1.91 31.30 -22.69
CA ASP A 33 1.06 30.86 -23.82
C ASP A 33 1.67 29.62 -24.50
N ALA A 34 2.99 29.59 -24.71
CA ALA A 34 3.70 28.43 -25.27
C ALA A 34 3.63 27.18 -24.38
N LEU A 35 3.69 27.33 -23.04
CA LEU A 35 3.50 26.22 -22.11
C LEU A 35 2.08 25.67 -22.15
N GLU A 36 1.07 26.55 -22.24
CA GLU A 36 -0.34 26.15 -22.35
C GLU A 36 -0.63 25.44 -23.69
N ASP A 37 -0.08 25.95 -24.79
CA ASP A 37 -0.16 25.32 -26.11
C ASP A 37 0.52 23.94 -26.14
N LEU A 38 1.67 23.80 -25.47
CA LEU A 38 2.37 22.53 -25.33
C LEU A 38 1.54 21.52 -24.52
N ILE A 39 0.92 21.94 -23.42
CA ILE A 39 0.00 21.11 -22.64
C ILE A 39 -1.19 20.67 -23.51
N ALA A 40 -1.80 21.60 -24.25
CA ALA A 40 -2.93 21.31 -25.12
C ALA A 40 -2.56 20.32 -26.24
N PHE A 41 -1.37 20.46 -26.83
CA PHE A 41 -0.85 19.56 -27.86
C PHE A 41 -0.70 18.12 -27.34
N PHE A 42 -0.14 17.91 -26.15
CA PHE A 42 0.05 16.57 -25.60
C PHE A 42 -1.22 15.96 -24.97
N ARG A 43 -2.18 16.78 -24.54
CA ARG A 43 -3.47 16.28 -24.03
C ARG A 43 -4.44 15.87 -25.13
N ASN A 44 -4.40 16.51 -26.29
CA ASN A 44 -5.38 16.28 -27.33
C ASN A 44 -5.12 14.94 -28.05
N PRO A 45 -6.07 13.97 -28.00
CA PRO A 45 -5.90 12.67 -28.63
C PRO A 45 -5.80 12.76 -30.17
N ALA A 46 -6.27 13.84 -30.79
CA ALA A 46 -6.14 14.05 -32.23
C ALA A 46 -4.68 14.10 -32.70
N PHE A 47 -3.74 14.47 -31.81
CA PHE A 47 -2.32 14.56 -32.11
C PHE A 47 -1.53 13.30 -31.74
N GLN A 48 -2.19 12.20 -31.35
CA GLN A 48 -1.51 10.97 -30.95
C GLN A 48 -0.56 10.43 -32.04
N HIS A 49 -0.97 10.47 -33.30
CA HIS A 49 -0.13 10.07 -34.44
C HIS A 49 1.16 10.92 -34.58
N LEU A 50 1.10 12.20 -34.21
CA LEU A 50 2.27 13.08 -34.18
C LEU A 50 3.16 12.76 -32.98
N HIS A 51 2.58 12.47 -31.81
CA HIS A 51 3.35 12.02 -30.64
C HIS A 51 4.12 10.73 -30.94
N GLU A 52 3.52 9.78 -31.65
CA GLU A 52 4.15 8.52 -32.05
C GLU A 52 5.33 8.71 -33.02
N SER A 53 5.32 9.80 -33.79
CA SER A 53 6.38 10.16 -34.74
C SER A 53 7.60 10.83 -34.10
N LEU A 54 7.46 11.36 -32.88
CA LEU A 54 8.56 12.00 -32.15
C LEU A 54 9.59 10.95 -31.72
N LYS A 55 10.88 11.26 -31.90
CA LYS A 55 11.97 10.41 -31.42
C LYS A 55 12.52 10.95 -30.11
N ASN A 56 13.37 10.16 -29.47
CA ASN A 56 13.99 10.52 -28.20
C ASN A 56 14.73 11.87 -28.23
N LYS A 57 15.28 12.27 -29.38
CA LYS A 57 16.03 13.54 -29.52
C LYS A 57 15.11 14.75 -29.38
N GLU A 58 13.93 14.69 -29.96
CA GLU A 58 12.91 15.74 -29.89
C GLU A 58 12.37 15.85 -28.45
N TYR A 59 12.09 14.72 -27.80
CA TYR A 59 11.70 14.69 -26.38
C TYR A 59 12.78 15.28 -25.48
N HIS A 60 14.04 14.86 -25.64
CA HIS A 60 15.15 15.39 -24.86
C HIS A 60 15.28 16.91 -25.04
N GLY A 61 15.18 17.39 -26.27
CA GLY A 61 15.22 18.83 -26.56
C GLY A 61 14.07 19.63 -25.95
N LEU A 62 12.87 19.04 -25.80
CA LEU A 62 11.76 19.65 -25.07
C LEU A 62 12.02 19.68 -23.57
N PHE A 63 12.55 18.59 -23.01
CA PHE A 63 12.86 18.51 -21.59
C PHE A 63 13.91 19.53 -21.19
N GLU A 64 15.02 19.68 -21.94
CA GLU A 64 16.03 20.72 -21.68
C GLU A 64 15.43 22.14 -21.64
N ALA A 65 14.49 22.42 -22.55
CA ALA A 65 13.80 23.71 -22.60
C ALA A 65 12.94 23.93 -21.35
N LEU A 66 12.21 22.90 -20.92
CA LEU A 66 11.42 22.95 -19.70
C LEU A 66 12.28 23.02 -18.44
N PHE A 67 13.40 22.31 -18.37
CA PHE A 67 14.32 22.35 -17.24
C PHE A 67 14.84 23.76 -17.03
N LYS A 68 15.31 24.40 -18.12
CA LYS A 68 15.77 25.78 -18.07
C LYS A 68 14.66 26.74 -17.65
N ALA A 69 13.47 26.62 -18.25
CA ALA A 69 12.34 27.47 -17.89
C ALA A 69 11.91 27.30 -16.42
N ALA A 70 11.93 26.06 -15.90
CA ALA A 70 11.60 25.77 -14.50
C ALA A 70 12.62 26.38 -13.54
N LEU A 71 13.91 26.30 -13.84
CA LEU A 71 14.96 26.92 -13.03
C LEU A 71 14.84 28.46 -13.03
N ASP A 72 14.69 29.06 -14.22
CA ASP A 72 14.53 30.51 -14.36
C ASP A 72 13.28 31.03 -13.60
N ASP A 73 12.16 30.31 -13.68
CA ASP A 73 10.93 30.69 -12.98
C ASP A 73 10.98 30.38 -11.47
N LYS A 74 11.71 29.34 -11.02
CA LYS A 74 11.97 29.07 -9.60
C LYS A 74 12.81 30.19 -8.98
N GLU A 75 13.90 30.61 -9.65
CA GLU A 75 14.71 31.75 -9.20
C GLU A 75 13.88 33.04 -9.16
N ALA A 76 13.09 33.31 -10.18
CA ALA A 76 12.21 34.49 -10.22
C ALA A 76 11.16 34.48 -9.10
N PHE A 77 10.65 33.31 -8.72
CA PHE A 77 9.74 33.16 -7.58
C PHE A 77 10.44 33.45 -6.26
N LEU A 78 11.63 32.86 -6.03
CA LEU A 78 12.39 33.03 -4.79
C LEU A 78 12.89 34.47 -4.60
N HIS A 79 13.38 35.12 -5.66
CA HIS A 79 13.82 36.52 -5.63
C HIS A 79 12.65 37.52 -5.65
N GLY A 80 11.48 37.12 -6.17
CA GLY A 80 10.28 37.94 -6.30
C GLY A 80 9.48 38.13 -5.01
N LYS A 81 9.93 37.60 -3.87
CA LYS A 81 9.20 37.59 -2.58
C LYS A 81 8.77 38.99 -2.10
N ASN A 82 9.46 40.04 -2.52
CA ASN A 82 9.15 41.44 -2.20
C ASN A 82 8.04 42.06 -3.09
N ASN A 83 7.69 41.44 -4.24
CA ASN A 83 6.65 41.90 -5.15
C ASN A 83 5.67 40.76 -5.48
N GLN A 84 4.59 40.70 -4.72
CA GLN A 84 3.59 39.63 -4.75
C GLN A 84 3.00 39.36 -6.14
N LYS A 85 2.84 40.38 -7.00
CA LYS A 85 2.33 40.20 -8.37
C LYS A 85 3.32 39.45 -9.26
N SER A 86 4.61 39.78 -9.15
CA SER A 86 5.67 39.10 -9.91
C SER A 86 5.87 37.67 -9.41
N SER A 87 5.81 37.47 -8.09
CA SER A 87 5.89 36.15 -7.46
C SER A 87 4.73 35.24 -7.90
N ASN A 88 3.49 35.72 -7.88
CA ASN A 88 2.33 34.94 -8.30
C ASN A 88 2.39 34.57 -9.79
N ALA A 89 2.85 35.49 -10.65
CA ALA A 89 3.02 35.20 -12.07
C ALA A 89 4.12 34.14 -12.32
N ALA A 90 5.21 34.16 -11.55
CA ALA A 90 6.25 33.13 -11.61
C ALA A 90 5.73 31.77 -11.11
N HIS A 91 4.94 31.77 -10.03
CA HIS A 91 4.28 30.58 -9.52
C HIS A 91 3.37 29.91 -10.57
N GLU A 92 2.49 30.68 -11.22
CA GLU A 92 1.62 30.14 -12.27
C GLU A 92 2.41 29.50 -13.42
N ARG A 93 3.47 30.16 -13.89
CA ARG A 93 4.32 29.61 -14.98
C ARG A 93 5.03 28.35 -14.56
N LEU A 94 5.53 28.31 -13.33
CA LEU A 94 6.24 27.16 -12.78
C LEU A 94 5.30 25.95 -12.63
N THR A 95 4.06 26.16 -12.18
CA THR A 95 3.02 25.13 -12.18
C THR A 95 2.66 24.67 -13.60
N SER A 96 2.54 25.59 -14.58
CA SER A 96 2.31 25.21 -15.98
C SER A 96 3.49 24.43 -16.56
N CYS A 97 4.74 24.78 -16.20
CA CYS A 97 5.92 24.04 -16.61
C CYS A 97 5.91 22.61 -16.05
N ALA A 98 5.55 22.44 -14.78
CA ALA A 98 5.43 21.13 -14.16
C ALA A 98 4.33 20.26 -14.79
N LYS A 99 3.18 20.86 -15.10
CA LYS A 99 2.10 20.20 -15.85
C LYS A 99 2.56 19.79 -17.24
N ALA A 100 3.23 20.68 -17.98
CA ALA A 100 3.76 20.37 -19.30
C ALA A 100 4.73 19.18 -19.26
N LEU A 101 5.66 19.17 -18.30
CA LEU A 101 6.58 18.06 -18.10
C LEU A 101 5.83 16.73 -17.89
N ARG A 102 4.83 16.72 -16.99
CA ARG A 102 4.02 15.54 -16.71
C ARG A 102 3.31 15.01 -17.95
N GLU A 103 2.64 15.88 -18.71
CA GLU A 103 1.89 15.46 -19.91
C GLU A 103 2.84 14.89 -20.99
N ILE A 104 3.98 15.53 -21.23
CA ILE A 104 4.98 15.06 -22.20
C ILE A 104 5.51 13.69 -21.81
N VAL A 105 5.87 13.50 -20.54
CA VAL A 105 6.36 12.20 -20.03
C VAL A 105 5.26 11.14 -20.13
N THR A 106 4.02 11.47 -19.74
CA THR A 106 2.88 10.54 -19.80
C THR A 106 2.63 10.01 -21.20
N LYS A 107 2.77 10.86 -22.23
CA LYS A 107 2.60 10.43 -23.64
C LYS A 107 3.87 9.86 -24.26
N GLY A 108 5.04 10.25 -23.77
CA GLY A 108 6.34 9.91 -24.36
C GLY A 108 7.09 8.77 -23.70
N VAL A 109 6.63 8.24 -22.55
CA VAL A 109 7.38 7.31 -21.69
C VAL A 109 7.92 6.09 -22.44
N SER A 110 7.20 5.55 -23.42
CA SER A 110 7.62 4.38 -24.21
C SER A 110 8.71 4.67 -25.25
N LYS A 111 9.00 5.95 -25.53
CA LYS A 111 9.97 6.39 -26.54
C LYS A 111 11.25 6.97 -25.93
N LEU A 112 11.28 7.14 -24.61
CA LEU A 112 12.45 7.69 -23.91
C LEU A 112 13.58 6.66 -23.88
N ARG A 113 14.82 7.14 -23.92
CA ARG A 113 16.01 6.33 -23.61
C ARG A 113 16.40 6.56 -22.16
N SER A 114 17.14 5.62 -21.57
CA SER A 114 17.57 5.68 -20.17
C SER A 114 18.26 7.00 -19.82
N ASN A 115 19.11 7.56 -20.70
CA ASN A 115 19.78 8.85 -20.45
C ASN A 115 18.80 10.03 -20.36
N THR A 116 17.77 10.05 -21.21
CA THR A 116 16.75 11.10 -21.20
C THR A 116 15.87 10.99 -19.97
N MET A 117 15.44 9.76 -19.63
CA MET A 117 14.69 9.48 -18.41
C MET A 117 15.48 9.90 -17.18
N ARG A 118 16.77 9.59 -17.14
CA ARG A 118 17.65 9.98 -16.05
C ARG A 118 17.74 11.50 -15.89
N ALA A 119 17.95 12.23 -16.99
CA ALA A 119 17.99 13.69 -16.93
C ALA A 119 16.68 14.30 -16.36
N VAL A 120 15.52 13.67 -16.63
CA VAL A 120 14.24 14.09 -16.03
C VAL A 120 14.20 13.78 -14.53
N ILE A 121 14.67 12.61 -14.11
CA ILE A 121 14.72 12.23 -12.69
C ILE A 121 15.67 13.14 -11.93
N ASP A 122 16.90 13.32 -12.42
CA ASP A 122 17.91 14.18 -11.83
C ASP A 122 17.37 15.62 -11.71
N HIS A 123 16.77 16.17 -12.78
CA HIS A 123 16.12 17.50 -12.73
C HIS A 123 15.06 17.59 -11.64
N ILE A 124 14.17 16.61 -11.52
CA ILE A 124 13.10 16.63 -10.51
C ILE A 124 13.69 16.52 -9.09
N MET A 125 14.64 15.62 -8.87
CA MET A 125 15.27 15.39 -7.56
C MET A 125 16.14 16.57 -7.12
N ASP A 126 16.73 17.32 -8.06
CA ASP A 126 17.51 18.53 -7.76
C ASP A 126 16.61 19.76 -7.60
N THR A 127 15.48 19.81 -8.31
CA THR A 127 14.59 20.99 -8.31
C THR A 127 13.57 20.96 -7.17
N LEU A 128 13.15 19.79 -6.68
CA LEU A 128 12.15 19.71 -5.60
C LEU A 128 12.66 20.14 -4.22
N PRO A 129 13.85 19.73 -3.77
CA PRO A 129 14.39 20.18 -2.51
C PRO A 129 14.64 21.70 -2.51
N ASN A 130 14.32 22.33 -1.39
CA ASN A 130 14.67 23.72 -1.09
C ASN A 130 15.88 23.75 -0.15
N ARG A 131 16.45 24.94 0.06
CA ARG A 131 17.67 25.14 0.87
C ARG A 131 17.52 24.71 2.34
N ASP A 132 16.30 24.64 2.84
CA ASP A 132 15.98 24.29 4.23
C ASP A 132 15.53 22.81 4.37
N ASP A 133 15.85 21.96 3.39
CA ASP A 133 15.40 20.55 3.29
C ASP A 133 13.87 20.37 3.19
N GLU A 134 13.14 21.47 3.08
CA GLU A 134 11.72 21.49 2.73
C GLU A 134 11.50 21.23 1.23
N PHE A 135 10.38 20.62 0.88
CA PHE A 135 10.00 20.40 -0.52
C PHE A 135 9.27 21.61 -1.09
N PHE A 136 9.55 21.94 -2.34
CA PHE A 136 8.90 23.04 -3.04
C PHE A 136 7.48 22.65 -3.51
N GLU A 137 6.50 22.84 -2.62
CA GLU A 137 5.10 22.43 -2.80
C GLU A 137 4.41 22.87 -4.11
N PRO A 138 4.67 24.07 -4.70
CA PRO A 138 3.98 24.51 -5.92
C PRO A 138 4.08 23.58 -7.14
N ILE A 139 5.15 22.77 -7.24
CA ILE A 139 5.35 21.81 -8.33
C ILE A 139 5.40 20.37 -7.84
N ALA A 140 5.43 20.16 -6.52
CA ALA A 140 5.61 18.85 -5.91
C ALA A 140 4.59 17.84 -6.45
N GLN A 141 3.31 18.22 -6.54
CA GLN A 141 2.27 17.31 -7.03
C GLN A 141 2.53 16.83 -8.47
N ASP A 142 2.75 17.74 -9.42
CA ASP A 142 2.91 17.40 -10.83
C ASP A 142 4.25 16.69 -11.10
N TYR A 143 5.33 17.07 -10.40
CA TYR A 143 6.61 16.39 -10.48
C TYR A 143 6.57 14.98 -9.86
N MET A 144 5.93 14.80 -8.71
CA MET A 144 5.75 13.47 -8.11
C MET A 144 4.95 12.54 -9.02
N GLN A 145 3.88 13.05 -9.64
CA GLN A 145 3.12 12.28 -10.63
C GLN A 145 3.94 11.97 -11.89
N THR A 146 4.83 12.87 -12.29
CA THR A 146 5.78 12.59 -13.38
C THR A 146 6.71 11.42 -13.02
N LEU A 147 7.22 11.39 -11.79
CA LEU A 147 8.02 10.27 -11.28
C LEU A 147 7.20 8.97 -11.27
N VAL A 148 5.95 8.98 -10.77
CA VAL A 148 5.07 7.79 -10.79
C VAL A 148 4.97 7.19 -12.20
N VAL A 149 4.81 8.02 -13.23
CA VAL A 149 4.77 7.56 -14.62
C VAL A 149 6.10 6.94 -15.07
N LEU A 150 7.23 7.57 -14.74
CA LEU A 150 8.57 7.07 -15.11
C LEU A 150 8.89 5.75 -14.42
N PHE A 151 8.73 5.68 -13.09
CA PHE A 151 8.96 4.47 -12.30
C PHE A 151 7.88 3.40 -12.54
N GLY A 152 6.75 3.75 -13.18
CA GLY A 152 5.75 2.78 -13.63
C GLY A 152 6.26 1.82 -14.71
N SER A 153 7.35 2.16 -15.42
CA SER A 153 7.99 1.28 -16.39
C SER A 153 9.12 0.47 -15.73
N PRO A 154 9.03 -0.87 -15.66
CA PRO A 154 10.06 -1.70 -15.02
C PRO A 154 11.45 -1.51 -15.63
N ILE A 155 11.54 -1.31 -16.95
CA ILE A 155 12.79 -1.14 -17.69
C ILE A 155 13.62 0.02 -17.12
N TYR A 156 12.95 1.11 -16.76
CA TYR A 156 13.59 2.30 -16.23
C TYR A 156 14.06 2.10 -14.80
N VAL A 157 13.24 1.46 -13.97
CA VAL A 157 13.60 1.14 -12.58
C VAL A 157 14.82 0.21 -12.54
N GLU A 158 14.84 -0.84 -13.37
CA GLU A 158 15.94 -1.80 -13.42
C GLU A 158 17.25 -1.15 -13.89
N SER A 159 17.16 -0.16 -14.79
CA SER A 159 18.31 0.61 -15.27
C SER A 159 18.97 1.46 -14.18
N LEU A 160 18.24 1.86 -13.14
CA LEU A 160 18.79 2.67 -12.03
C LEU A 160 19.68 1.85 -11.09
N ALA A 161 19.40 0.55 -10.94
CA ALA A 161 20.18 -0.34 -10.07
C ALA A 161 21.58 -0.63 -10.62
N PHE A 162 21.77 -0.61 -11.94
CA PHE A 162 23.07 -0.83 -12.59
C PHE A 162 23.99 0.38 -12.55
N HIS A 163 23.48 1.57 -12.22
CA HIS A 163 24.24 2.78 -12.34
C HIS A 163 25.06 3.07 -11.08
N VAL A 164 26.36 2.85 -11.16
CA VAL A 164 27.34 3.24 -10.14
C VAL A 164 27.62 4.73 -10.28
N PHE A 165 27.33 5.55 -9.27
CA PHE A 165 27.94 6.89 -9.17
C PHE A 165 29.42 6.75 -8.79
N ASP A 166 30.18 7.85 -8.76
CA ASP A 166 31.60 7.82 -8.39
C ASP A 166 31.86 7.18 -6.99
N ASP A 167 30.82 7.08 -6.14
CA ASP A 167 30.77 6.24 -4.94
C ASP A 167 30.02 4.90 -5.20
N PRO A 168 30.62 3.72 -4.96
CA PRO A 168 29.94 2.42 -5.10
C PRO A 168 28.73 2.21 -4.17
N ASN A 169 28.56 3.03 -3.13
CA ASN A 169 27.39 3.01 -2.24
C ASN A 169 26.25 3.93 -2.69
N GLU A 170 26.49 4.76 -3.70
CA GLU A 170 25.47 5.61 -4.30
C GLU A 170 25.18 5.05 -5.70
N ASN A 171 24.13 4.26 -5.82
CA ASN A 171 23.57 3.95 -7.15
C ASN A 171 22.29 4.76 -7.36
N GLY A 172 21.89 4.94 -8.62
CA GLY A 172 20.68 5.71 -8.99
C GLY A 172 19.44 5.28 -8.21
N TRP A 173 19.33 3.99 -7.92
CA TRP A 173 18.24 3.42 -7.15
C TRP A 173 18.24 3.89 -5.69
N VAL A 174 19.39 3.86 -5.00
CA VAL A 174 19.55 4.31 -3.61
C VAL A 174 19.20 5.79 -3.46
N VAL A 175 19.69 6.64 -4.37
CA VAL A 175 19.39 8.08 -4.34
C VAL A 175 17.89 8.33 -4.48
N CYS A 176 17.22 7.64 -5.41
CA CYS A 176 15.77 7.75 -5.59
C CYS A 176 15.00 7.25 -4.35
N MET A 177 15.45 6.14 -3.76
CA MET A 177 14.88 5.60 -2.52
C MET A 177 14.96 6.59 -1.37
N ASP A 178 16.14 7.14 -1.11
CA ASP A 178 16.37 8.10 -0.04
C ASP A 178 15.55 9.37 -0.24
N PHE A 179 15.40 9.82 -1.49
CA PHE A 179 14.53 10.94 -1.85
C PHE A 179 13.06 10.69 -1.45
N PHE A 180 12.50 9.53 -1.80
CA PHE A 180 11.10 9.21 -1.46
C PHE A 180 10.89 8.95 0.02
N ILE A 181 11.83 8.27 0.69
CA ILE A 181 11.84 8.07 2.14
C ILE A 181 11.83 9.43 2.85
N ARG A 182 12.70 10.37 2.43
CA ARG A 182 12.76 11.73 2.98
C ARG A 182 11.44 12.48 2.77
N ARG A 183 10.86 12.42 1.57
CA ARG A 183 9.56 13.06 1.28
C ARG A 183 8.46 12.53 2.20
N ILE A 184 8.37 11.22 2.37
CA ILE A 184 7.34 10.64 3.22
C ILE A 184 7.59 11.01 4.69
N ARG A 185 8.83 10.92 5.19
CA ARG A 185 9.16 11.34 6.56
C ARG A 185 8.76 12.78 6.82
N HIS A 186 9.11 13.71 5.93
CA HIS A 186 8.69 15.11 6.03
C HIS A 186 7.16 15.27 6.09
N LEU A 187 6.42 14.53 5.24
CA LEU A 187 4.96 14.57 5.26
C LEU A 187 4.41 14.03 6.59
N LEU A 188 4.97 12.94 7.12
CA LEU A 188 4.55 12.33 8.39
C LEU A 188 4.88 13.22 9.59
N ASP A 189 6.10 13.75 9.67
CA ASP A 189 6.56 14.59 10.78
C ASP A 189 5.75 15.90 10.86
N GLY A 190 5.31 16.44 9.71
CA GLY A 190 4.39 17.58 9.65
C GLY A 190 3.02 17.31 10.28
N ALA A 191 2.51 16.07 10.27
CA ALA A 191 1.28 15.72 10.99
C ALA A 191 1.51 15.55 12.49
N ASP A 192 2.64 14.97 12.89
CA ASP A 192 2.95 14.66 14.29
C ASP A 192 3.04 15.94 15.14
N THR A 193 3.45 17.08 14.57
CA THR A 193 3.42 18.39 15.27
C THR A 193 2.02 18.92 15.59
N SER A 194 0.96 18.37 14.99
CA SER A 194 -0.44 18.76 15.25
C SER A 194 -1.21 17.75 16.13
N SER A 195 -0.62 16.58 16.38
CA SER A 195 -1.19 15.51 17.19
C SER A 195 -0.18 15.13 18.26
N GLY A 196 -0.33 15.72 19.46
CA GLY A 196 0.58 15.49 20.58
C GLY A 196 0.79 13.98 20.89
N PRO A 197 1.93 13.61 21.49
CA PRO A 197 2.25 12.23 21.80
C PRO A 197 1.37 11.76 22.96
N GLY A 198 0.23 11.18 22.63
CA GLY A 198 -0.70 10.68 23.64
C GLY A 198 -1.82 9.90 23.00
N LEU A 199 -1.98 8.66 23.49
CA LEU A 199 -3.15 7.79 23.36
C LEU A 199 -3.13 6.78 22.19
N VAL A 200 -2.22 5.80 22.28
CA VAL A 200 -2.68 4.39 22.28
C VAL A 200 -3.31 4.13 23.65
N GLY A 201 -4.43 4.82 23.90
CA GLY A 201 -5.27 4.64 25.06
C GLY A 201 -6.52 3.95 24.57
N ARG A 202 -6.68 2.67 24.96
CA ARG A 202 -7.93 1.92 25.01
C ARG A 202 -9.18 2.77 24.70
N ASP A 203 -9.73 2.61 23.51
CA ASP A 203 -11.16 2.81 23.29
C ASP A 203 -11.64 1.76 22.28
N SER A 204 -11.86 0.56 22.80
CA SER A 204 -12.65 -0.48 22.15
C SER A 204 -14.13 -0.10 22.22
N PRO A 205 -14.90 -0.09 21.13
CA PRO A 205 -16.34 -0.24 21.23
C PRO A 205 -16.61 -1.73 21.45
N ALA A 206 -16.96 -2.10 22.68
CA ALA A 206 -17.44 -3.45 22.98
C ALA A 206 -18.73 -3.75 22.18
N PRO A 207 -18.90 -4.96 21.61
CA PRO A 207 -20.10 -5.33 20.87
C PRO A 207 -21.23 -5.76 21.83
N GLY A 208 -22.43 -5.25 21.59
CA GLY A 208 -23.67 -5.84 22.10
C GLY A 208 -24.48 -5.01 23.10
N THR A 209 -25.17 -3.97 22.61
CA THR A 209 -26.51 -3.62 23.10
C THR A 209 -27.31 -2.97 21.97
N ALA A 210 -28.35 -3.67 21.50
CA ALA A 210 -29.38 -3.08 20.67
C ALA A 210 -30.14 -2.00 21.45
N ARG A 211 -30.30 -0.80 20.88
CA ARG A 211 -31.36 0.13 21.26
C ARG A 211 -31.92 0.81 20.01
N HIS A 212 -33.22 0.60 19.82
CA HIS A 212 -34.07 1.29 18.88
C HIS A 212 -34.40 2.72 19.37
N SER A 213 -34.79 3.54 18.39
CA SER A 213 -35.60 4.78 18.41
C SER A 213 -35.00 6.11 18.90
N SER A 214 -34.70 6.95 17.88
CA SER A 214 -35.13 8.34 17.64
C SER A 214 -35.04 9.40 18.74
N VAL A 215 -34.27 10.46 18.47
CA VAL A 215 -34.69 11.88 18.32
C VAL A 215 -33.48 12.67 17.76
N GLY A 216 -33.61 13.33 16.61
CA GLY A 216 -32.75 14.46 16.22
C GLY A 216 -33.47 15.79 16.55
N PRO A 217 -32.94 17.00 16.26
CA PRO A 217 -31.74 17.31 15.47
C PRO A 217 -30.84 18.42 16.08
N SER A 218 -29.60 18.57 15.58
CA SER A 218 -29.02 19.85 15.11
C SER A 218 -27.48 19.88 15.11
N SER A 219 -26.94 20.14 13.92
CA SER A 219 -25.86 21.11 13.64
C SER A 219 -24.55 21.07 14.45
N VAL A 220 -23.60 20.20 14.08
CA VAL A 220 -22.14 20.53 14.14
C VAL A 220 -21.30 19.83 13.03
N ARG A 221 -21.78 18.78 12.35
CA ARG A 221 -20.90 17.85 11.62
C ARG A 221 -20.53 18.17 10.16
N SER A 222 -20.68 19.40 9.66
CA SER A 222 -20.39 19.69 8.24
C SER A 222 -19.57 20.97 7.95
N ARG A 223 -18.72 21.44 8.87
CA ARG A 223 -17.83 22.59 8.60
C ARG A 223 -16.37 22.38 9.02
N LEU A 224 -15.84 21.16 8.86
CA LEU A 224 -14.41 20.88 9.10
C LEU A 224 -13.67 20.35 7.85
N LEU A 225 -14.21 20.58 6.65
CA LEU A 225 -13.56 20.21 5.39
C LEU A 225 -13.20 21.41 4.49
N ASP A 226 -13.44 22.64 4.93
CA ASP A 226 -13.09 23.85 4.16
C ASP A 226 -12.35 24.87 5.04
N GLN A 227 -11.14 24.51 5.49
CA GLN A 227 -10.11 25.50 5.80
C GLN A 227 -8.76 24.97 5.30
N HIS A 228 -8.22 25.65 4.29
CA HIS A 228 -6.81 25.58 3.93
C HIS A 228 -5.96 25.90 5.18
N GLY A 229 -5.49 24.86 5.85
CA GLY A 229 -4.57 24.92 6.98
C GLY A 229 -3.44 23.92 6.75
N SER A 230 -2.21 24.43 6.79
CA SER A 230 -0.94 23.80 6.42
C SER A 230 -0.49 22.63 7.32
N GLY A 231 -1.40 21.78 7.80
CA GLY A 231 -1.08 20.71 8.77
C GLY A 231 -1.90 19.42 8.66
N GLN A 232 -2.81 19.30 7.70
CA GLN A 232 -3.43 18.01 7.40
C GLN A 232 -2.67 17.35 6.25
N ILE A 233 -2.00 16.21 6.53
CA ILE A 233 -1.52 15.33 5.46
C ILE A 233 -2.71 15.00 4.57
N GLN A 234 -2.69 15.51 3.34
CA GLN A 234 -3.66 15.05 2.37
C GLN A 234 -3.22 13.65 1.96
N ARG A 235 -4.12 12.66 2.09
CA ARG A 235 -3.84 11.25 1.72
C ARG A 235 -3.25 11.12 0.31
N ASN A 236 -3.63 12.05 -0.57
CA ASN A 236 -3.16 12.15 -1.95
C ASN A 236 -1.66 12.48 -2.05
N ASP A 237 -1.09 13.19 -1.07
CA ASP A 237 0.31 13.60 -1.06
C ASP A 237 1.24 12.44 -0.71
N LEU A 238 0.77 11.48 0.09
CA LEU A 238 1.49 10.24 0.41
C LEU A 238 1.40 9.19 -0.69
N LEU A 239 0.35 9.23 -1.52
CA LEU A 239 0.10 8.18 -2.50
C LEU A 239 1.19 8.12 -3.57
N ALA A 240 1.54 9.27 -4.18
CA ALA A 240 2.55 9.33 -5.24
C ALA A 240 3.95 8.85 -4.80
N PRO A 241 4.54 9.33 -3.69
CA PRO A 241 5.84 8.83 -3.24
C PRO A 241 5.80 7.34 -2.87
N LEU A 242 4.69 6.87 -2.29
CA LEU A 242 4.53 5.45 -1.95
C LEU A 242 4.41 4.56 -3.20
N GLU A 243 3.75 5.02 -4.26
CA GLU A 243 3.71 4.33 -5.55
C GLU A 243 5.11 4.21 -6.17
N CYS A 244 5.90 5.28 -6.12
CA CYS A 244 7.30 5.24 -6.57
C CYS A 244 8.14 4.27 -5.75
N LEU A 245 8.00 4.26 -4.41
CA LEU A 245 8.67 3.28 -3.54
C LEU A 245 8.29 1.86 -3.91
N LEU A 246 6.99 1.58 -4.11
CA LEU A 246 6.54 0.27 -4.54
C LEU A 246 7.21 -0.12 -5.86
N SER A 247 7.18 0.72 -6.88
CA SER A 247 7.84 0.45 -8.16
C SER A 247 9.32 0.12 -8.02
N LEU A 248 10.05 0.86 -7.18
CA LEU A 248 11.47 0.66 -6.96
C LEU A 248 11.79 -0.65 -6.21
N VAL A 249 11.03 -0.99 -5.17
CA VAL A 249 11.15 -2.29 -4.47
C VAL A 249 10.66 -3.44 -5.36
N SER A 250 9.88 -3.13 -6.40
CA SER A 250 9.34 -4.14 -7.31
C SER A 250 10.28 -4.66 -8.37
N ALA A 251 11.38 -3.94 -8.64
CA ALA A 251 12.32 -4.34 -9.68
C ALA A 251 13.05 -5.64 -9.31
N SER A 252 13.27 -6.48 -10.32
CA SER A 252 13.87 -7.81 -10.16
C SER A 252 15.32 -7.75 -9.66
N ASN A 253 16.04 -6.70 -10.02
CA ASN A 253 17.42 -6.42 -9.64
C ASN A 253 17.54 -5.32 -8.57
N ALA A 254 16.47 -5.04 -7.82
CA ALA A 254 16.50 -4.00 -6.79
C ALA A 254 17.46 -4.37 -5.64
N PRO A 255 18.42 -3.49 -5.28
CA PRO A 255 19.30 -3.68 -4.12
C PRO A 255 18.58 -3.32 -2.82
N SER A 256 17.47 -4.00 -2.55
CA SER A 256 16.55 -3.70 -1.44
C SER A 256 17.17 -3.87 -0.06
N ASN A 257 18.18 -4.74 0.06
CA ASN A 257 18.93 -4.96 1.29
C ASN A 257 19.61 -3.69 1.83
N LEU A 258 19.93 -2.71 0.96
CA LEU A 258 20.59 -1.46 1.36
C LEU A 258 19.69 -0.48 2.12
N ARG A 259 18.36 -0.58 1.95
CA ARG A 259 17.37 0.36 2.52
C ARG A 259 16.13 -0.32 3.12
N GLN A 260 16.19 -1.64 3.35
CA GLN A 260 15.05 -2.42 3.84
C GLN A 260 14.54 -1.95 5.21
N HIS A 261 15.43 -1.50 6.08
CA HIS A 261 15.09 -1.00 7.42
C HIS A 261 14.29 0.30 7.32
N GLU A 262 14.81 1.28 6.58
CA GLU A 262 14.22 2.60 6.43
C GLU A 262 12.89 2.56 5.68
N VAL A 263 12.81 1.75 4.62
CA VAL A 263 11.54 1.55 3.88
C VAL A 263 10.48 0.96 4.79
N SER A 264 10.83 -0.05 5.58
CA SER A 264 9.88 -0.71 6.46
C SER A 264 9.40 0.19 7.58
N ASP A 265 10.30 0.93 8.22
CA ASP A 265 9.96 1.91 9.25
C ASP A 265 8.95 2.95 8.73
N VAL A 266 9.21 3.53 7.56
CA VAL A 266 8.31 4.51 6.95
C VAL A 266 6.94 3.90 6.62
N VAL A 267 6.90 2.70 6.06
CA VAL A 267 5.64 2.03 5.72
C VAL A 267 4.84 1.64 6.97
N LEU A 268 5.52 1.17 8.02
CA LEU A 268 4.90 0.87 9.32
C LEU A 268 4.33 2.14 9.96
N ARG A 269 5.04 3.27 9.90
CA ARG A 269 4.50 4.57 10.33
C ARG A 269 3.21 4.93 9.59
N ILE A 270 3.16 4.73 8.26
CA ILE A 270 1.93 4.95 7.48
C ILE A 270 0.78 4.04 7.96
N LEU A 271 1.05 2.75 8.17
CA LEU A 271 0.03 1.78 8.61
C LEU A 271 -0.47 2.01 10.03
N ARG A 272 0.26 2.77 10.86
CA ARG A 272 -0.18 3.20 12.20
C ARG A 272 -1.13 4.40 12.15
N LEU A 273 -1.19 5.13 11.04
CA LEU A 273 -2.10 6.27 10.90
C LEU A 273 -3.55 5.78 10.88
N PRO A 274 -4.47 6.41 11.64
CA PRO A 274 -5.87 6.01 11.71
C PRO A 274 -6.65 6.49 10.46
N LEU A 275 -6.28 5.95 9.30
CA LEU A 275 -6.91 6.25 8.01
C LEU A 275 -7.97 5.19 7.66
N LYS A 276 -8.83 5.48 6.69
CA LYS A 276 -9.72 4.44 6.14
C LYS A 276 -8.92 3.56 5.19
N LEU A 277 -9.21 2.25 5.17
CA LEU A 277 -8.68 1.32 4.18
C LEU A 277 -8.92 1.87 2.77
N ASP A 278 -7.85 1.91 1.97
CA ASP A 278 -7.82 2.53 0.65
C ASP A 278 -6.59 2.02 -0.13
N LYS A 279 -6.39 2.50 -1.35
CA LYS A 279 -5.24 2.25 -2.22
C LYS A 279 -3.89 2.46 -1.51
N LEU A 280 -3.80 3.44 -0.61
CA LEU A 280 -2.59 3.68 0.20
C LEU A 280 -2.18 2.44 1.01
N HIS A 281 -3.15 1.81 1.70
CA HIS A 281 -2.91 0.61 2.50
C HIS A 281 -2.56 -0.59 1.62
N ARG A 282 -3.21 -0.72 0.45
CA ARG A 282 -2.87 -1.76 -0.52
C ARG A 282 -1.39 -1.67 -0.92
N ILE A 283 -0.92 -0.47 -1.25
CA ILE A 283 0.47 -0.24 -1.67
C ILE A 283 1.42 -0.46 -0.48
N ALA A 284 1.07 0.02 0.72
CA ALA A 284 1.85 -0.19 1.93
C ALA A 284 2.07 -1.68 2.24
N PHE A 285 0.99 -2.48 2.29
CA PHE A 285 1.12 -3.93 2.48
C PHE A 285 1.86 -4.60 1.33
N ALA A 286 1.67 -4.17 0.08
CA ALA A 286 2.43 -4.71 -1.05
C ALA A 286 3.95 -4.43 -0.96
N ILE A 287 4.37 -3.28 -0.42
CA ILE A 287 5.78 -3.00 -0.14
C ILE A 287 6.30 -3.93 0.95
N LEU A 288 5.58 -4.04 2.07
CA LEU A 288 5.98 -4.92 3.18
C LEU A 288 6.07 -6.38 2.77
N ASN A 289 5.15 -6.88 1.95
CA ASN A 289 5.20 -8.24 1.43
C ASN A 289 6.50 -8.51 0.67
N ARG A 290 6.95 -7.56 -0.15
CA ARG A 290 8.22 -7.68 -0.87
C ARG A 290 9.41 -7.66 0.06
N VAL A 291 9.40 -6.75 1.04
CA VAL A 291 10.48 -6.66 2.03
C VAL A 291 10.54 -7.93 2.88
N LEU A 292 9.42 -8.42 3.42
CA LEU A 292 9.35 -9.64 4.23
C LEU A 292 9.85 -10.89 3.49
N CYS A 293 9.52 -11.02 2.20
CA CYS A 293 10.03 -12.10 1.37
C CYS A 293 11.55 -12.02 1.18
N GLN A 294 12.12 -10.81 1.15
CA GLN A 294 13.56 -10.60 0.99
C GLN A 294 14.32 -10.72 2.31
N THR A 295 13.72 -10.30 3.44
CA THR A 295 14.34 -10.43 4.77
C THR A 295 14.49 -11.89 5.19
N ALA A 296 13.61 -12.79 4.71
CA ALA A 296 13.65 -14.21 5.04
C ALA A 296 14.97 -14.89 4.66
N GLY A 297 15.65 -14.41 3.62
CA GLY A 297 16.95 -14.91 3.20
C GLY A 297 18.16 -14.10 3.68
N ASN A 298 17.96 -12.84 4.10
CA ASN A 298 19.06 -11.87 4.26
C ASN A 298 19.20 -11.34 5.70
N ASP A 299 18.09 -10.91 6.32
CA ASP A 299 18.09 -10.25 7.63
C ASP A 299 16.87 -10.72 8.44
N VAL A 300 17.02 -11.88 9.05
CA VAL A 300 15.95 -12.54 9.82
C VAL A 300 15.56 -11.69 11.04
N LEU A 301 16.51 -10.97 11.66
CA LEU A 301 16.24 -10.15 12.84
C LEU A 301 15.28 -9.01 12.52
N LEU A 302 15.44 -8.36 11.36
CA LEU A 302 14.49 -7.38 10.88
C LEU A 302 13.09 -8.00 10.66
N GLY A 303 13.02 -9.17 10.02
CA GLY A 303 11.74 -9.87 9.81
C GLY A 303 11.01 -10.22 11.11
N LEU A 304 11.75 -10.64 12.14
CA LEU A 304 11.21 -10.90 13.49
C LEU A 304 10.68 -9.60 14.14
N ALA A 305 11.45 -8.51 14.09
CA ALA A 305 11.02 -7.22 14.65
C ALA A 305 9.76 -6.68 13.94
N GLN A 306 9.74 -6.72 12.61
CA GLN A 306 8.58 -6.33 11.81
C GLN A 306 7.34 -7.16 12.14
N THR A 307 7.51 -8.47 12.28
CA THR A 307 6.41 -9.39 12.61
C THR A 307 5.76 -9.03 13.94
N ARG A 308 6.54 -8.74 14.99
CA ARG A 308 6.00 -8.28 16.29
C ARG A 308 5.13 -7.04 16.17
N GLU A 309 5.50 -6.11 15.30
CA GLU A 309 4.74 -4.88 15.10
C GLU A 309 3.52 -5.06 14.18
N LEU A 310 3.59 -5.99 13.23
CA LEU A 310 2.54 -6.21 12.23
C LEU A 310 1.34 -6.94 12.79
N VAL A 311 1.50 -7.95 13.66
CA VAL A 311 0.36 -8.72 14.23
C VAL A 311 -0.78 -7.84 14.75
N PRO A 312 -0.55 -6.86 15.64
CA PRO A 312 -1.63 -6.02 16.15
C PRO A 312 -2.24 -5.14 15.04
N LEU A 313 -1.45 -4.68 14.07
CA LEU A 313 -1.94 -3.91 12.92
C LEU A 313 -2.82 -4.76 12.01
N LEU A 314 -2.46 -6.04 11.79
CA LEU A 314 -3.24 -6.98 10.98
C LEU A 314 -4.62 -7.21 11.59
N SER A 315 -4.69 -7.36 12.92
CA SER A 315 -5.98 -7.48 13.64
C SER A 315 -6.81 -6.20 13.52
N TYR A 316 -6.19 -5.03 13.66
CA TYR A 316 -6.86 -3.73 13.52
C TYR A 316 -7.44 -3.50 12.11
N TRP A 317 -6.68 -3.83 11.08
CA TRP A 317 -7.06 -3.59 9.68
C TRP A 317 -8.02 -4.65 9.13
N TRP A 318 -8.06 -5.85 9.71
CA TRP A 318 -9.03 -6.87 9.34
C TRP A 318 -10.40 -6.64 9.97
N GLN A 319 -11.10 -5.59 9.55
CA GLN A 319 -12.44 -5.31 10.09
C GLN A 319 -13.53 -6.15 9.38
N PRO A 320 -14.44 -6.80 10.13
CA PRO A 320 -15.61 -7.47 9.57
C PRO A 320 -16.57 -6.40 9.02
N ARG A 321 -16.41 -6.07 7.75
CA ARG A 321 -17.33 -5.21 6.98
C ARG A 321 -18.03 -6.06 5.94
N THR A 322 -19.31 -5.78 5.74
CA THR A 322 -20.14 -6.41 4.69
C THR A 322 -19.50 -6.13 3.33
N LEU A 323 -18.99 -7.19 2.72
CA LEU A 323 -18.31 -7.21 1.43
C LEU A 323 -19.31 -7.17 0.27
N ASP A 324 -20.01 -6.05 0.09
CA ASP A 324 -20.81 -5.86 -1.12
C ASP A 324 -19.96 -5.11 -2.17
N ASN A 325 -19.38 -5.89 -3.10
CA ASN A 325 -18.80 -5.46 -4.38
C ASN A 325 -17.63 -4.45 -4.37
N ASP A 326 -16.91 -4.25 -3.26
CA ASP A 326 -15.73 -3.37 -3.22
C ASP A 326 -14.45 -4.12 -3.65
N GLU A 327 -14.11 -4.03 -4.94
CA GLU A 327 -12.89 -4.63 -5.52
C GLU A 327 -11.61 -4.11 -4.85
N LEU A 328 -11.58 -2.85 -4.43
CA LEU A 328 -10.43 -2.26 -3.77
C LEU A 328 -10.23 -2.90 -2.39
N LEU A 329 -11.31 -3.10 -1.64
CA LEU A 329 -11.25 -3.77 -0.34
C LEU A 329 -10.76 -5.22 -0.48
N PHE A 330 -11.20 -5.95 -1.52
CA PHE A 330 -10.65 -7.27 -1.82
C PHE A 330 -9.16 -7.20 -2.12
N ALA A 331 -8.71 -6.25 -2.95
CA ALA A 331 -7.30 -6.10 -3.27
C ALA A 331 -6.43 -5.76 -2.05
N VAL A 332 -6.94 -4.98 -1.09
CA VAL A 332 -6.23 -4.72 0.18
C VAL A 332 -6.18 -5.98 1.04
N ARG A 333 -7.29 -6.72 1.16
CA ARG A 333 -7.33 -7.97 1.92
C ARG A 333 -6.43 -9.04 1.33
N ASP A 334 -6.30 -9.11 0.02
CA ASP A 334 -5.36 -10.01 -0.67
C ASP A 334 -3.92 -9.70 -0.24
N GLU A 335 -3.54 -8.41 -0.14
CA GLU A 335 -2.21 -8.02 0.35
C GLU A 335 -2.03 -8.31 1.84
N ILE A 336 -3.06 -8.11 2.68
CA ILE A 336 -3.02 -8.47 4.11
C ILE A 336 -2.84 -9.98 4.29
N LEU A 337 -3.55 -10.82 3.52
CA LEU A 337 -3.41 -12.28 3.57
C LEU A 337 -2.00 -12.73 3.20
N LYS A 338 -1.39 -12.10 2.18
CA LYS A 338 0.03 -12.33 1.84
C LYS A 338 0.94 -11.95 2.99
N THR A 339 0.68 -10.83 3.69
CA THR A 339 1.47 -10.40 4.85
C THR A 339 1.37 -11.43 5.97
N ILE A 340 0.16 -11.86 6.33
CA ILE A 340 -0.03 -12.89 7.37
C ILE A 340 0.72 -14.17 6.98
N HIS A 341 0.57 -14.63 5.73
CA HIS A 341 1.26 -15.81 5.24
C HIS A 341 2.79 -15.68 5.34
N ALA A 342 3.35 -14.55 4.92
CA ALA A 342 4.79 -14.27 4.99
C ALA A 342 5.30 -14.21 6.45
N THR A 343 4.45 -13.78 7.40
CA THR A 343 4.82 -13.70 8.82
C THR A 343 4.78 -15.04 9.56
N ASN A 344 4.13 -16.08 9.04
CA ASN A 344 3.88 -17.33 9.78
C ASN A 344 5.14 -17.98 10.36
N LEU A 345 6.23 -18.05 9.59
CA LEU A 345 7.49 -18.66 10.06
C LEU A 345 8.16 -17.82 11.14
N TYR A 346 8.14 -16.49 10.98
CA TYR A 346 8.64 -15.57 12.00
C TYR A 346 7.79 -15.65 13.28
N LEU A 347 6.48 -15.78 13.17
CA LEU A 347 5.59 -15.94 14.33
C LEU A 347 5.88 -17.22 15.11
N ASP A 348 6.06 -18.35 14.41
CA ASP A 348 6.41 -19.61 15.06
C ASP A 348 7.76 -19.50 15.78
N SER A 349 8.78 -18.89 15.14
CA SER A 349 10.09 -18.66 15.77
C SER A 349 10.00 -17.70 16.97
N LEU A 350 9.27 -16.60 16.85
CA LEU A 350 9.09 -15.63 17.93
C LEU A 350 8.44 -16.26 19.15
N LEU A 351 7.42 -17.10 18.95
CA LEU A 351 6.73 -17.73 20.08
C LEU A 351 7.55 -18.86 20.73
N GLN A 352 8.48 -19.47 19.99
CA GLN A 352 9.47 -20.42 20.53
C GLN A 352 10.51 -19.72 21.42
N ASP A 353 11.08 -18.61 20.95
CA ASP A 353 12.17 -17.89 21.65
C ASP A 353 11.66 -16.91 22.72
N ASP A 354 10.50 -16.30 22.47
CA ASP A 354 9.86 -15.27 23.26
C ASP A 354 8.43 -15.72 23.59
N SER A 355 8.30 -16.55 24.63
CA SER A 355 7.00 -16.98 25.19
C SER A 355 6.24 -15.83 25.87
N SER A 356 6.27 -14.63 25.28
CA SER A 356 5.48 -13.50 25.74
C SER A 356 4.00 -13.83 25.58
N ALA A 357 3.33 -14.01 26.71
CA ALA A 357 1.88 -14.16 26.77
C ALA A 357 1.15 -13.00 26.05
N PHE A 358 1.82 -11.85 25.92
CA PHE A 358 1.34 -10.70 25.16
C PHE A 358 1.26 -10.97 23.64
N LEU A 359 2.33 -11.45 23.00
CA LEU A 359 2.30 -11.75 21.57
C LEU A 359 1.31 -12.88 21.27
N LEU A 360 1.26 -13.91 22.11
CA LEU A 360 0.29 -14.99 21.99
C LEU A 360 -1.16 -14.46 22.07
N GLY A 361 -1.43 -13.51 22.98
CA GLY A 361 -2.72 -12.82 23.06
C GLY A 361 -3.05 -12.00 21.81
N GLN A 362 -2.07 -11.33 21.21
CA GLN A 362 -2.28 -10.60 19.94
C GLN A 362 -2.59 -11.55 18.76
N VAL A 363 -1.98 -12.74 18.74
CA VAL A 363 -2.31 -13.79 17.76
C VAL A 363 -3.73 -14.31 18.00
N GLU A 364 -4.13 -14.51 19.26
CA GLU A 364 -5.51 -14.88 19.63
C GLU A 364 -6.52 -13.83 19.15
N ASP A 365 -6.23 -12.54 19.36
CA ASP A 365 -7.07 -11.44 18.90
C ASP A 365 -7.21 -11.42 17.37
N LEU A 366 -6.11 -11.64 16.65
CA LEU A 366 -6.13 -11.74 15.18
C LEU A 366 -6.99 -12.94 14.73
N LEU A 367 -6.83 -14.10 15.36
CA LEU A 367 -7.64 -15.29 15.08
C LEU A 367 -9.13 -15.01 15.34
N ASP A 368 -9.49 -14.45 16.49
CA ASP A 368 -10.88 -14.09 16.83
C ASP A 368 -11.52 -13.19 15.76
N VAL A 369 -10.74 -12.23 15.25
CA VAL A 369 -11.17 -11.32 14.18
C VAL A 369 -11.37 -12.05 12.85
N LEU A 370 -10.47 -12.96 12.46
CA LEU A 370 -10.62 -13.79 11.25
C LEU A 370 -11.82 -14.74 11.34
N TRP A 371 -12.00 -15.40 12.48
CA TRP A 371 -13.15 -16.28 12.75
C TRP A 371 -14.46 -15.51 12.71
N GLY A 372 -14.53 -14.36 13.37
CA GLY A 372 -15.72 -13.50 13.38
C GLY A 372 -16.09 -13.04 11.96
N GLU A 373 -15.10 -12.72 11.13
CA GLU A 373 -15.36 -12.29 9.75
C GLU A 373 -15.81 -13.45 8.86
N TYR A 374 -15.09 -14.58 8.85
CA TYR A 374 -15.43 -15.70 7.97
C TYR A 374 -16.76 -16.39 8.35
N SER A 375 -17.02 -16.55 9.65
CA SER A 375 -18.27 -17.15 10.15
C SER A 375 -19.50 -16.31 9.84
N GLN A 376 -19.36 -15.00 9.65
CA GLN A 376 -20.47 -14.11 9.29
C GLN A 376 -20.64 -13.95 7.77
N ARG A 377 -19.71 -14.46 6.95
CA ARG A 377 -19.82 -14.38 5.48
C ARG A 377 -21.04 -15.13 4.96
N ASN A 378 -21.65 -14.55 3.93
CA ASN A 378 -22.68 -15.23 3.13
C ASN A 378 -22.11 -16.49 2.47
N HIS A 379 -22.97 -17.47 2.19
CA HIS A 379 -22.56 -18.74 1.56
C HIS A 379 -21.85 -18.56 0.21
N ARG A 380 -22.07 -17.43 -0.49
CA ARG A 380 -21.39 -17.10 -1.76
C ARG A 380 -19.94 -16.65 -1.57
N SER A 381 -19.59 -16.04 -0.43
CA SER A 381 -18.24 -15.52 -0.13
C SER A 381 -17.40 -16.46 0.74
N ARG A 382 -17.96 -17.61 1.12
CA ARG A 382 -17.22 -18.76 1.70
C ARG A 382 -16.69 -19.68 0.61
N LEU A 383 -15.72 -20.51 0.98
CA LEU A 383 -15.22 -21.58 0.12
C LEU A 383 -16.36 -22.58 -0.17
N ARG A 384 -16.67 -22.79 -1.45
CA ARG A 384 -17.73 -23.71 -1.89
C ARG A 384 -17.12 -24.98 -2.48
N LEU A 385 -17.90 -26.06 -2.49
CA LEU A 385 -17.53 -27.30 -3.16
C LEU A 385 -17.30 -27.10 -4.67
N ASP A 386 -18.03 -26.16 -5.29
CA ASP A 386 -17.85 -25.80 -6.71
C ASP A 386 -16.48 -25.18 -7.00
N ASP A 387 -15.81 -24.64 -5.99
CA ASP A 387 -14.49 -24.04 -6.12
C ASP A 387 -13.37 -25.07 -5.97
N LEU A 388 -13.72 -26.34 -5.68
CA LEU A 388 -12.81 -27.44 -5.39
C LEU A 388 -12.84 -28.52 -6.48
N THR A 389 -11.79 -29.31 -6.52
CA THR A 389 -11.66 -30.52 -7.35
C THR A 389 -11.12 -31.66 -6.51
N PHE A 390 -11.76 -32.82 -6.61
CA PHE A 390 -11.35 -34.08 -5.95
C PHE A 390 -10.65 -35.03 -6.93
N SER A 391 -10.20 -34.51 -8.06
CA SER A 391 -9.60 -35.30 -9.13
C SER A 391 -8.26 -35.89 -8.69
N SER A 392 -8.05 -37.17 -8.99
CA SER A 392 -6.80 -37.90 -8.76
C SER A 392 -5.69 -37.58 -9.76
N MET A 393 -5.95 -36.71 -10.74
CA MET A 393 -4.90 -36.22 -11.63
C MET A 393 -3.89 -35.47 -10.78
N SER A 394 -2.68 -36.03 -10.64
CA SER A 394 -1.58 -35.42 -9.90
C SER A 394 -1.39 -33.99 -10.41
N PRO A 395 -1.83 -32.97 -9.67
CA PRO A 395 -1.52 -31.61 -10.06
C PRO A 395 0.00 -31.44 -9.93
N SER A 396 0.56 -30.44 -10.60
CA SER A 396 1.95 -30.04 -10.37
C SER A 396 2.19 -29.80 -8.88
N SER A 397 3.44 -29.98 -8.42
CA SER A 397 3.84 -29.73 -7.02
C SER A 397 3.40 -28.37 -6.48
N ASP A 398 3.22 -27.41 -7.39
CA ASP A 398 3.00 -26.00 -7.07
C ASP A 398 1.51 -25.61 -6.97
N HIS A 399 0.60 -26.59 -7.00
CA HIS A 399 -0.84 -26.35 -6.97
C HIS A 399 -1.40 -26.31 -5.55
N PHE A 400 -2.32 -25.39 -5.26
CA PHE A 400 -2.98 -25.29 -3.95
C PHE A 400 -3.83 -26.53 -3.68
N ARG A 401 -3.39 -27.34 -2.71
CA ARG A 401 -4.02 -28.61 -2.34
C ARG A 401 -3.96 -28.89 -0.85
N THR A 402 -4.96 -29.61 -0.37
CA THR A 402 -4.90 -30.37 0.86
C THR A 402 -4.62 -31.85 0.52
N ASN A 403 -4.60 -32.72 1.52
CA ASN A 403 -4.46 -34.16 1.31
C ASN A 403 -5.68 -34.80 0.63
N ILE A 404 -6.83 -34.11 0.61
CA ILE A 404 -8.12 -34.67 0.17
C ILE A 404 -8.74 -33.97 -1.05
N PHE A 405 -8.41 -32.70 -1.28
CA PHE A 405 -8.91 -31.94 -2.43
C PHE A 405 -7.93 -30.85 -2.84
N ALA A 406 -8.11 -30.36 -4.07
CA ALA A 406 -7.35 -29.25 -4.63
C ALA A 406 -8.30 -28.12 -5.03
N ILE A 407 -7.75 -26.91 -5.16
CA ILE A 407 -8.51 -25.80 -5.73
C ILE A 407 -8.79 -26.05 -7.22
N ARG A 408 -9.94 -25.62 -7.71
CA ARG A 408 -10.22 -25.64 -9.14
C ARG A 408 -9.29 -24.64 -9.86
N PRO A 409 -8.60 -25.05 -10.94
CA PRO A 409 -7.70 -24.15 -11.66
C PRO A 409 -8.48 -22.97 -12.29
N PHE A 410 -7.78 -21.85 -12.47
CA PHE A 410 -8.27 -20.63 -13.14
C PHE A 410 -9.37 -19.84 -12.41
N SER A 411 -9.62 -20.09 -11.13
CA SER A 411 -10.61 -19.34 -10.34
C SER A 411 -9.94 -18.44 -9.28
N ARG A 412 -9.74 -17.16 -9.61
CA ARG A 412 -9.13 -16.17 -8.69
C ARG A 412 -9.94 -15.98 -7.40
N ASP A 413 -11.27 -15.99 -7.50
CA ASP A 413 -12.13 -15.85 -6.31
C ASP A 413 -12.07 -17.10 -5.41
N ALA A 414 -11.82 -18.28 -5.98
CA ALA A 414 -11.54 -19.47 -5.19
C ALA A 414 -10.22 -19.30 -4.42
N GLU A 415 -9.16 -18.80 -5.07
CA GLU A 415 -7.85 -18.60 -4.44
C GLU A 415 -7.94 -17.69 -3.21
N ARG A 416 -8.70 -16.59 -3.30
CA ARG A 416 -8.94 -15.69 -2.16
C ARG A 416 -9.58 -16.39 -0.96
N ARG A 417 -10.59 -17.21 -1.23
CA ARG A 417 -11.34 -17.93 -0.19
C ARG A 417 -10.51 -19.07 0.40
N TRP A 418 -9.72 -19.74 -0.43
CA TRP A 418 -8.73 -20.74 -0.03
C TRP A 418 -7.66 -20.13 0.87
N ALA A 419 -7.04 -19.03 0.43
CA ALA A 419 -5.93 -18.38 1.14
C ALA A 419 -6.32 -17.98 2.56
N LEU A 420 -7.53 -17.47 2.76
CA LEU A 420 -8.04 -17.15 4.10
C LEU A 420 -8.15 -18.40 4.99
N MET A 421 -8.69 -19.50 4.48
CA MET A 421 -8.80 -20.75 5.25
C MET A 421 -7.43 -21.34 5.59
N GLU A 422 -6.48 -21.29 4.65
CA GLU A 422 -5.11 -21.75 4.89
C GLU A 422 -4.37 -20.87 5.90
N VAL A 423 -4.54 -19.54 5.83
CA VAL A 423 -3.96 -18.62 6.81
C VAL A 423 -4.56 -18.88 8.20
N MET A 424 -5.88 -19.03 8.30
CA MET A 424 -6.56 -19.35 9.55
C MET A 424 -6.05 -20.67 10.15
N SER A 425 -5.90 -21.72 9.34
CA SER A 425 -5.46 -23.03 9.86
C SER A 425 -4.02 -23.01 10.35
N ARG A 426 -3.12 -22.30 9.64
CA ARG A 426 -1.72 -22.15 10.03
C ARG A 426 -1.58 -21.34 11.31
N LEU A 427 -2.33 -20.25 11.44
CA LEU A 427 -2.34 -19.44 12.67
C LEU A 427 -2.91 -20.22 13.87
N GLU A 428 -3.98 -20.98 13.67
CA GLU A 428 -4.53 -21.86 14.72
C GLU A 428 -3.52 -22.92 15.16
N TYR A 429 -2.81 -23.53 14.20
CA TYR A 429 -1.73 -24.49 14.50
C TYR A 429 -0.62 -23.85 15.34
N ILE A 430 -0.10 -22.69 14.91
CA ILE A 430 0.94 -21.95 15.65
C ILE A 430 0.44 -21.58 17.05
N PHE A 431 -0.78 -21.07 17.16
CA PHE A 431 -1.37 -20.71 18.45
C PHE A 431 -1.48 -21.91 19.39
N LEU A 432 -2.04 -23.03 18.93
CA LEU A 432 -2.24 -24.23 19.77
C LEU A 432 -0.92 -24.84 20.24
N ARG A 433 0.07 -24.91 19.34
CA ARG A 433 1.41 -25.42 19.65
C ARG A 433 2.06 -24.66 20.82
N HIS A 434 1.88 -23.35 20.87
CA HIS A 434 2.50 -22.48 21.88
C HIS A 434 1.62 -22.23 23.10
N ALA A 435 0.30 -22.32 22.96
CA ALA A 435 -0.64 -22.22 24.08
C ALA A 435 -0.52 -23.40 25.05
N GLY A 436 -0.27 -24.62 24.54
CA GLY A 436 -0.06 -25.82 25.36
C GLY A 436 1.31 -25.87 26.05
N SER A 437 2.32 -25.18 25.50
CA SER A 437 3.70 -25.21 25.98
C SER A 437 4.01 -24.15 27.05
N ASN A 438 3.03 -23.37 27.51
CA ASN A 438 3.25 -22.31 28.50
C ASN A 438 2.92 -22.77 29.93
N PRO A 439 3.89 -23.29 30.72
CA PRO A 439 3.68 -23.72 32.10
C PRO A 439 3.50 -22.56 33.10
N GLN A 440 3.56 -21.30 32.66
CA GLN A 440 3.50 -20.11 33.53
C GLN A 440 2.08 -19.54 33.62
N ARG A 441 1.13 -20.34 34.09
CA ARG A 441 -0.07 -19.81 34.74
C ARG A 441 -0.06 -20.33 36.17
N PRO A 442 0.50 -19.58 37.14
CA PRO A 442 0.39 -20.00 38.54
C PRO A 442 -1.10 -20.08 38.89
N PRO A 443 -1.54 -21.16 39.58
CA PRO A 443 -2.86 -21.17 40.19
C PRO A 443 -2.81 -20.12 41.30
N THR A 444 -3.27 -18.91 41.03
CA THR A 444 -3.54 -17.95 42.10
C THR A 444 -4.77 -18.44 42.82
N ASP A 445 -4.50 -19.25 43.85
CA ASP A 445 -5.38 -19.53 44.97
C ASP A 445 -5.65 -18.19 45.67
N ASP A 446 -6.64 -17.44 45.18
CA ASP A 446 -7.31 -16.39 45.95
C ASP A 446 -8.62 -15.99 45.25
N GLU A 447 -9.71 -16.37 45.91
CA GLU A 447 -11.10 -16.16 45.53
C GLU A 447 -11.45 -14.67 45.41
N GLN A 448 -11.75 -14.20 44.19
CA GLN A 448 -12.78 -13.16 43.98
C GLN A 448 -13.58 -13.44 42.70
N PRO A 449 -14.93 -13.40 42.75
CA PRO A 449 -15.77 -13.79 41.62
C PRO A 449 -15.87 -12.64 40.62
N ARG A 450 -14.99 -12.62 39.61
CA ARG A 450 -15.14 -11.73 38.45
C ARG A 450 -15.73 -12.49 37.25
N LYS A 451 -16.93 -12.06 36.90
CA LYS A 451 -17.75 -12.30 35.69
C LYS A 451 -17.00 -12.93 34.49
N ARG A 452 -17.34 -14.19 34.20
CA ARG A 452 -16.99 -15.02 33.02
C ARG A 452 -15.49 -15.16 32.72
N GLN A 453 -14.85 -16.02 33.50
CA GLN A 453 -13.64 -16.75 33.13
C GLN A 453 -13.93 -17.57 31.85
N LYS A 454 -13.50 -17.09 30.68
CA LYS A 454 -13.39 -17.95 29.49
C LYS A 454 -12.31 -18.98 29.82
N THR A 455 -12.69 -20.25 29.89
CA THR A 455 -11.80 -21.39 30.09
C THR A 455 -10.82 -21.47 28.91
N ALA A 456 -9.70 -20.76 29.02
CA ALA A 456 -8.48 -21.06 28.29
C ALA A 456 -7.83 -22.27 28.98
N GLY A 457 -8.46 -23.43 28.82
CA GLY A 457 -7.89 -24.75 29.11
C GLY A 457 -7.53 -25.40 27.78
N GLY A 458 -6.42 -26.14 27.74
CA GLY A 458 -5.76 -26.72 26.57
C GLY A 458 -6.56 -27.72 25.72
N SER A 459 -7.89 -27.60 25.66
CA SER A 459 -8.73 -28.27 24.69
C SER A 459 -8.70 -27.50 23.37
N ASN A 460 -8.37 -28.22 22.31
CA ASN A 460 -8.22 -27.72 20.95
C ASN A 460 -9.41 -26.79 20.58
N ARG A 461 -9.12 -25.50 20.38
CA ARG A 461 -10.08 -24.42 20.10
C ARG A 461 -11.04 -24.78 18.96
N ILE A 462 -10.57 -25.56 17.98
CA ILE A 462 -11.38 -26.04 16.87
C ILE A 462 -12.50 -26.99 17.36
N HIS A 463 -12.24 -27.87 18.33
CA HIS A 463 -13.28 -28.71 18.93
C HIS A 463 -14.37 -27.89 19.61
N HIS A 464 -13.99 -26.86 20.36
CA HIS A 464 -14.98 -25.97 20.96
C HIS A 464 -15.85 -25.27 19.91
N MET A 465 -15.26 -24.91 18.77
CA MET A 465 -16.01 -24.32 17.65
C MET A 465 -16.90 -25.35 16.93
N LEU A 466 -16.50 -26.63 16.84
CA LEU A 466 -17.32 -27.72 16.30
C LEU A 466 -18.55 -28.02 17.18
N LEU A 467 -18.39 -27.91 18.49
CA LEU A 467 -19.46 -28.09 19.48
C LEU A 467 -20.29 -26.82 19.72
N SER A 468 -20.00 -25.73 19.02
CA SER A 468 -20.75 -24.48 19.12
C SER A 468 -22.21 -24.67 18.69
N SER A 469 -23.14 -24.00 19.38
CA SER A 469 -24.55 -23.98 18.99
C SER A 469 -24.82 -23.16 17.74
N ASP A 470 -23.88 -22.29 17.33
CA ASP A 470 -23.98 -21.50 16.11
C ASP A 470 -23.57 -22.34 14.88
N VAL A 471 -24.55 -22.58 14.01
CA VAL A 471 -24.38 -23.33 12.75
C VAL A 471 -23.30 -22.72 11.85
N THR A 472 -23.15 -21.39 11.85
CA THR A 472 -22.19 -20.71 10.97
C THR A 472 -20.75 -20.88 11.44
N ILE A 473 -20.54 -20.92 12.76
CA ILE A 473 -19.26 -21.21 13.41
C ILE A 473 -18.94 -22.69 13.23
N LYS A 474 -19.91 -23.59 13.49
CA LYS A 474 -19.75 -25.03 13.26
C LYS A 474 -19.35 -25.32 11.81
N LEU A 475 -20.02 -24.70 10.83
CA LEU A 475 -19.67 -24.85 9.42
C LEU A 475 -18.25 -24.36 9.11
N THR A 476 -17.83 -23.24 9.71
CA THR A 476 -16.46 -22.71 9.53
C THR A 476 -15.43 -23.69 10.08
N ALA A 477 -15.66 -24.21 11.29
CA ALA A 477 -14.79 -25.21 11.89
C ALA A 477 -14.71 -26.48 11.04
N LEU A 478 -15.84 -26.98 10.53
CA LEU A 478 -15.88 -28.13 9.61
C LEU A 478 -15.07 -27.88 8.33
N GLN A 479 -15.13 -26.68 7.76
CA GLN A 479 -14.34 -26.33 6.57
C GLN A 479 -12.84 -26.20 6.87
N LEU A 480 -12.46 -25.87 8.11
CA LEU A 480 -11.08 -25.67 8.52
C LEU A 480 -10.34 -26.99 8.81
N VAL A 481 -11.06 -28.01 9.27
CA VAL A 481 -10.49 -29.33 9.64
C VAL A 481 -9.55 -29.90 8.55
N PRO A 482 -9.93 -29.96 7.26
CA PRO A 482 -9.04 -30.45 6.20
C PRO A 482 -7.71 -29.70 6.04
N PHE A 483 -7.67 -28.42 6.40
CA PHE A 483 -6.48 -27.58 6.32
C PHE A 483 -5.62 -27.68 7.58
N PHE A 484 -6.23 -27.97 8.72
CA PHE A 484 -5.57 -28.07 10.02
C PHE A 484 -4.94 -29.43 10.27
N LEU A 485 -5.66 -30.53 9.99
CA LEU A 485 -5.20 -31.90 10.28
C LEU A 485 -3.80 -32.23 9.70
N PRO A 486 -3.46 -31.83 8.46
CA PRO A 486 -2.13 -32.11 7.91
C PRO A 486 -0.99 -31.39 8.66
N LEU A 487 -1.29 -30.29 9.36
CA LEU A 487 -0.30 -29.49 10.09
C LEU A 487 -0.09 -30.02 11.52
N SER A 488 -1.17 -30.45 12.17
CA SER A 488 -1.16 -30.74 13.60
C SER A 488 -0.73 -32.15 13.97
N SER A 489 -0.76 -33.10 13.01
CA SER A 489 -0.51 -34.53 13.26
C SER A 489 -1.16 -35.02 14.58
N PRO A 490 -2.49 -34.91 14.72
CA PRO A 490 -3.18 -35.15 15.98
C PRO A 490 -3.00 -36.59 16.47
N ASP A 491 -3.00 -36.76 17.79
CA ASP A 491 -2.97 -38.07 18.44
C ASP A 491 -4.26 -38.86 18.16
N GLU A 492 -4.20 -40.19 18.31
CA GLU A 492 -5.33 -41.09 18.02
C GLU A 492 -6.59 -40.73 18.82
N GLU A 493 -6.43 -40.29 20.07
CA GLU A 493 -7.53 -39.85 20.94
C GLU A 493 -8.21 -38.56 20.42
N GLU A 494 -7.42 -37.61 19.90
CA GLU A 494 -7.97 -36.37 19.31
C GLU A 494 -8.72 -36.68 18.00
N ILE A 495 -8.18 -37.58 17.18
CA ILE A 495 -8.85 -38.03 15.94
C ILE A 495 -10.19 -38.68 16.29
N LEU A 496 -10.22 -39.57 17.29
CA LEU A 496 -11.47 -40.21 17.73
C LEU A 496 -12.48 -39.18 18.24
N ALA A 497 -12.05 -38.19 19.03
CA ALA A 497 -12.92 -37.13 19.51
C ALA A 497 -13.50 -36.28 18.36
N ILE A 498 -12.69 -35.90 17.35
CA ILE A 498 -13.20 -35.19 16.16
C ILE A 498 -14.22 -36.06 15.43
N VAL A 499 -13.93 -37.34 15.22
CA VAL A 499 -14.82 -38.25 14.51
C VAL A 499 -16.14 -38.44 15.26
N GLU A 500 -16.11 -38.59 16.58
CA GLU A 500 -17.33 -38.66 17.40
C GLU A 500 -18.18 -37.39 17.28
N ASP A 501 -17.55 -36.21 17.32
CA ASP A 501 -18.24 -34.93 17.17
C ASP A 501 -18.83 -34.74 15.76
N LEU A 502 -18.18 -35.27 14.72
CA LEU A 502 -18.69 -35.28 13.34
C LEU A 502 -19.86 -36.23 13.15
N LEU A 503 -19.88 -37.35 13.89
CA LEU A 503 -20.94 -38.36 13.84
C LEU A 503 -22.18 -37.96 14.66
N ARG A 504 -22.03 -37.05 15.64
CA ARG A 504 -23.14 -36.47 16.40
C ARG A 504 -23.93 -35.49 15.53
N LYS A 505 -25.13 -35.94 15.11
CA LYS A 505 -26.11 -35.16 14.35
C LYS A 505 -26.64 -33.96 15.13
#